data_AF-A0A2V3HQE9-F1
#
_entry.id   AF-A0A2V3HQE9-F1
#
_cell.length_a   1.000
_cell.length_b   1.000
_cell.length_c   1.000
_cell.angle_alpha   90.00
_cell.angle_beta   90.00
_cell.angle_gamma   90.00
#
_symmetry.space_group_name_H-M   'P 1'
#
loop_
_entity.id
_entity.type
_entity.pdbx_description
1 polymer ?
#
loop_
_entity_poly.entity_id
_entity_poly.type
_entity_poly.pdbx_seq_one_letter_code
_entity_poly.pdbx_strand_id
1 'polypeptide(L)'
;MSVTDLSPDELARYSRHIMLPEVGSEGQVRLKQGSVLVIGAGGLGSPALLYLAAAGVGRIGIIDDDEVDLSNLQRQVIHDTGSIGEPKSASAKARLEGVNPEVDVVEHRQRLTSENALDILADYDVIVDGTDNIPTRYLVSDACEILGKPWVYGSIYRFEGQVTLFNHNGGPNYRDLFPEPPPPEAVPSCAEAGVLGVLPAVIGGLQATEAVKLLLGIGESLSGRLLVYDALNMDFRELRVGELPERPTVTELIDYEQFCAGATAEASANTVLEITPADFVSQRDSGWSPFLLDVRTSAEEQIVTLPGTDLRVSHLNILVEQHSLPKDRDIVVYCRTGGRSEAVASALSRVGFDPARLFNLAGGIHAWSDQVDSAVPKY
;
A
#
# COMPACT_ATOMS: atom_id res chain seq x y z
N MET A 1 -6.29 22.89 32.27
CA MET A 1 -5.15 23.42 31.49
C MET A 1 -5.55 24.80 30.99
N SER A 2 -4.61 25.72 30.86
CA SER A 2 -4.93 27.14 30.66
C SER A 2 -4.69 27.54 29.20
N VAL A 3 -5.54 28.42 28.66
CA VAL A 3 -5.43 29.04 27.32
C VAL A 3 -4.10 29.81 27.10
N THR A 4 -3.27 29.93 28.14
CA THR A 4 -1.98 30.64 28.16
C THR A 4 -0.83 29.96 27.41
N ASP A 5 -1.00 28.73 26.91
CA ASP A 5 0.09 27.97 26.27
C ASP A 5 0.28 28.28 24.77
N LEU A 6 -0.58 29.13 24.19
CA LEU A 6 -0.45 29.62 22.81
C LEU A 6 0.07 31.06 22.80
N SER A 7 1.09 31.30 22.00
CA SER A 7 1.62 32.64 21.71
C SER A 7 0.60 33.48 20.92
N PRO A 8 0.74 34.82 20.87
CA PRO A 8 -0.09 35.66 20.02
C PRO A 8 -0.06 35.26 18.54
N ASP A 9 1.09 34.83 18.03
CA ASP A 9 1.27 34.39 16.64
C ASP A 9 0.53 33.06 16.39
N GLU A 10 0.61 32.13 17.35
CA GLU A 10 -0.15 30.87 17.34
C GLU A 10 -1.67 31.12 17.35
N LEU A 11 -2.13 32.03 18.23
CA LEU A 11 -3.55 32.40 18.31
C LEU A 11 -4.04 33.01 16.99
N ALA A 12 -3.22 33.83 16.33
CA ALA A 12 -3.55 34.42 15.03
C ALA A 12 -3.60 33.33 13.93
N ARG A 13 -2.56 32.49 13.86
CA ARG A 13 -2.41 31.40 12.87
C ARG A 13 -3.55 30.40 12.96
N TYR A 14 -3.88 29.92 14.16
CA TYR A 14 -4.89 28.88 14.38
C TYR A 14 -6.28 29.44 14.71
N SER A 15 -6.51 30.74 14.52
CA SER A 15 -7.79 31.39 14.85
C SER A 15 -9.01 30.67 14.24
N ARG A 16 -8.88 30.10 13.04
CA ARG A 16 -9.94 29.33 12.38
C ARG A 16 -10.22 27.97 13.03
N HIS A 17 -9.19 27.30 13.56
CA HIS A 17 -9.37 26.07 14.34
C HIS A 17 -10.00 26.38 15.69
N ILE A 18 -9.50 27.42 16.38
CA ILE A 18 -9.99 27.83 17.70
C ILE A 18 -11.47 28.22 17.68
N MET A 19 -11.98 28.75 16.56
CA MET A 19 -13.41 29.07 16.39
C MET A 19 -14.31 27.84 16.27
N LEU A 20 -13.77 26.65 15.98
CA LEU A 20 -14.55 25.42 15.91
C LEU A 20 -14.90 24.96 17.33
N PRO A 21 -16.19 24.77 17.68
CA PRO A 21 -16.60 24.35 19.02
C PRO A 21 -15.95 23.04 19.49
N GLU A 22 -15.72 22.11 18.58
CA GLU A 22 -15.11 20.80 18.85
C GLU A 22 -13.60 20.89 19.13
N VAL A 23 -12.95 21.96 18.64
CA VAL A 23 -11.50 22.17 18.81
C VAL A 23 -11.24 23.16 19.94
N GLY A 24 -11.66 24.41 19.79
CA GLY A 24 -11.39 25.47 20.75
C GLY A 24 -9.90 25.72 20.99
N SER A 25 -9.58 26.61 21.93
CA SER A 25 -8.17 26.84 22.33
C SER A 25 -7.55 25.61 22.98
N GLU A 26 -8.32 24.86 23.77
CA GLU A 26 -7.85 23.65 24.44
C GLU A 26 -7.48 22.53 23.44
N GLY A 27 -8.26 22.35 22.38
CA GLY A 27 -7.92 21.42 21.30
C GLY A 27 -6.66 21.83 20.55
N GLN A 28 -6.49 23.12 20.27
CA GLN A 28 -5.26 23.59 19.62
C GLN A 28 -4.02 23.39 20.51
N VAL A 29 -4.14 23.58 21.84
CA VAL A 29 -3.06 23.23 22.79
C VAL A 29 -2.78 21.72 22.77
N ARG A 30 -3.81 20.88 22.66
CA ARG A 30 -3.62 19.41 22.51
C ARG A 30 -2.87 19.06 21.23
N LEU A 31 -3.18 19.69 20.10
CA LEU A 31 -2.42 19.50 18.86
C LEU A 31 -0.95 19.91 19.04
N LYS A 32 -0.69 21.06 19.66
CA LYS A 32 0.66 21.54 19.98
C LYS A 32 1.43 20.61 20.92
N GLN A 33 0.75 19.85 21.77
CA GLN A 33 1.38 18.87 22.66
C GLN A 33 1.53 17.49 22.02
N GLY A 34 0.78 17.23 20.95
CA GLY A 34 0.77 15.95 20.24
C GLY A 34 1.97 15.77 19.32
N SER A 35 2.26 14.50 19.04
CA SER A 35 3.37 14.08 18.18
C SER A 35 2.92 13.06 17.13
N VAL A 36 3.41 13.22 15.90
CA VAL A 36 3.10 12.32 14.78
C VAL A 36 4.38 11.90 14.09
N LEU A 37 4.54 10.59 13.84
CA LEU A 37 5.57 10.07 12.94
C LEU A 37 4.96 9.76 11.58
N VAL A 38 5.48 10.35 10.51
CA VAL A 38 5.12 9.98 9.13
C VAL A 38 6.25 9.15 8.53
N ILE A 39 5.90 7.95 8.08
CA ILE A 39 6.83 6.96 7.54
C ILE A 39 6.79 7.04 6.02
N GLY A 40 7.77 7.71 5.43
CA GLY A 40 7.83 8.05 4.01
C GLY A 40 7.34 9.48 3.75
N ALA A 41 8.21 10.30 3.17
CA ALA A 41 7.92 11.65 2.67
C ALA A 41 7.50 11.65 1.18
N GLY A 42 7.06 10.49 0.68
CA GLY A 42 6.62 10.29 -0.70
C GLY A 42 5.24 10.87 -1.01
N GLY A 43 4.49 10.21 -1.92
CA GLY A 43 3.23 10.75 -2.46
C GLY A 43 2.15 10.92 -1.38
N LEU A 44 1.98 9.94 -0.51
CA LEU A 44 1.01 9.96 0.61
C LEU A 44 1.50 10.86 1.76
N GLY A 45 2.77 10.72 2.11
CA GLY A 45 3.39 11.51 3.19
C GLY A 45 3.41 13.01 2.89
N SER A 46 3.65 13.42 1.64
CA SER A 46 3.70 14.83 1.23
C SER A 46 2.50 15.68 1.71
N PRO A 47 1.25 15.40 1.30
CA PRO A 47 0.09 16.13 1.78
C PRO A 47 -0.15 15.94 3.27
N ALA A 48 0.11 14.75 3.83
CA ALA A 48 -0.09 14.50 5.25
C ALA A 48 0.80 15.41 6.11
N LEU A 49 2.11 15.41 5.85
CA LEU A 49 3.11 16.26 6.49
C LEU A 49 2.75 17.75 6.41
N LEU A 50 2.39 18.23 5.22
CA LEU A 50 2.02 19.63 5.00
C LEU A 50 0.81 20.04 5.86
N TYR A 51 -0.25 19.23 5.89
CA TYR A 51 -1.45 19.56 6.65
C TYR A 51 -1.29 19.35 8.15
N LEU A 52 -0.50 18.37 8.60
CA LEU A 52 -0.17 18.18 10.02
C LEU A 52 0.62 19.38 10.56
N ALA A 53 1.62 19.86 9.80
CA ALA A 53 2.38 21.05 10.18
C ALA A 53 1.49 22.30 10.17
N ALA A 54 0.67 22.49 9.12
CA ALA A 54 -0.26 23.62 9.05
C ALA A 54 -1.31 23.60 10.18
N ALA A 55 -1.71 22.41 10.64
CA ALA A 55 -2.65 22.25 11.75
C ALA A 55 -2.03 22.55 13.12
N GLY A 56 -0.71 22.67 13.21
CA GLY A 56 0.00 22.96 14.46
C GLY A 56 0.19 21.74 15.34
N VAL A 57 0.40 20.56 14.74
CA VAL A 57 0.91 19.40 15.49
C VAL A 57 2.28 19.75 16.05
N GLY A 58 2.48 19.57 17.35
CA GLY A 58 3.67 20.04 18.06
C GLY A 58 4.98 19.47 17.57
N ARG A 59 5.04 18.14 17.43
CA ARG A 59 6.23 17.41 16.99
C ARG A 59 5.89 16.52 15.79
N ILE A 60 6.64 16.66 14.71
CA ILE A 60 6.49 15.83 13.50
C ILE A 60 7.81 15.11 13.23
N GLY A 61 7.79 13.79 13.32
CA GLY A 61 8.86 12.92 12.87
C GLY A 61 8.70 12.59 11.39
N ILE A 62 9.80 12.63 10.64
CA ILE A 62 9.85 12.23 9.24
C ILE A 62 10.91 11.14 9.10
N ILE A 63 10.51 9.94 8.69
CA ILE A 63 11.46 8.87 8.36
C ILE A 63 11.39 8.58 6.86
N ASP A 64 12.51 8.75 6.17
CA ASP A 64 12.67 8.47 4.74
C ASP A 64 14.19 8.37 4.44
N ASP A 65 14.58 7.38 3.64
CA ASP A 65 15.98 7.15 3.23
C ASP A 65 16.27 7.53 1.77
N ASP A 66 15.24 7.89 0.99
CA ASP A 66 15.38 8.25 -0.42
C ASP A 66 15.85 9.69 -0.62
N GLU A 67 16.30 9.96 -1.84
CA GLU A 67 16.52 11.30 -2.37
C GLU A 67 15.36 11.76 -3.25
N VAL A 68 15.18 13.09 -3.36
CA VAL A 68 14.18 13.69 -4.25
C VAL A 68 14.57 13.44 -5.71
N ASP A 69 13.64 12.86 -6.48
CA ASP A 69 13.84 12.58 -7.90
C ASP A 69 12.81 13.30 -8.78
N LEU A 70 13.22 13.68 -10.00
CA LEU A 70 12.36 14.39 -10.96
C LEU A 70 11.06 13.60 -11.27
N SER A 71 11.15 12.27 -11.42
CA SER A 71 10.00 11.42 -11.75
C SER A 71 8.95 11.36 -10.63
N ASN A 72 9.34 11.80 -9.43
CA ASN A 72 8.51 11.75 -8.23
C ASN A 72 7.73 13.07 -8.00
N LEU A 73 8.20 14.18 -8.56
CA LEU A 73 7.60 15.51 -8.38
C LEU A 73 6.17 15.66 -8.91
N GLN A 74 5.73 14.77 -9.80
CA GLN A 74 4.33 14.76 -10.29
C GLN A 74 3.30 14.45 -9.18
N ARG A 75 3.73 13.90 -8.04
CA ARG A 75 2.87 13.51 -6.92
C ARG A 75 3.40 13.87 -5.53
N GLN A 76 4.70 14.17 -5.39
CA GLN A 76 5.34 14.48 -4.10
C GLN A 76 5.45 15.98 -3.91
N VAL A 77 4.30 16.63 -3.67
CA VAL A 77 4.15 18.09 -3.68
C VAL A 77 4.79 18.82 -2.50
N ILE A 78 5.36 18.09 -1.54
CA ILE A 78 6.18 18.70 -0.48
C ILE A 78 7.57 19.10 -0.98
N HIS A 79 8.05 18.45 -2.04
CA HIS A 79 9.34 18.70 -2.67
C HIS A 79 9.20 19.61 -3.89
N ASP A 80 10.31 20.17 -4.35
CA ASP A 80 10.38 20.98 -5.56
C ASP A 80 11.60 20.63 -6.44
N THR A 81 11.62 21.16 -7.65
CA THR A 81 12.70 20.93 -8.63
C THR A 81 14.07 21.39 -8.11
N GLY A 82 14.12 22.37 -7.21
CA GLY A 82 15.37 22.86 -6.61
C GLY A 82 15.99 21.86 -5.64
N SER A 83 15.16 21.00 -5.03
CA SER A 83 15.59 19.98 -4.06
C SER A 83 15.99 18.63 -4.67
N ILE A 84 16.05 18.48 -6.00
CA ILE A 84 16.43 17.21 -6.64
C ILE A 84 17.83 16.77 -6.18
N GLY A 85 17.95 15.50 -5.75
CA GLY A 85 19.17 14.92 -5.19
C GLY A 85 19.39 15.21 -3.70
N GLU A 86 18.53 16.01 -3.06
CA GLU A 86 18.54 16.16 -1.61
C GLU A 86 17.78 14.99 -0.94
N PRO A 87 18.12 14.62 0.30
CA PRO A 87 17.34 13.64 1.05
C PRO A 87 15.89 14.12 1.20
N LYS A 88 14.92 13.24 0.93
CA LYS A 88 13.49 13.59 1.05
C LYS A 88 13.15 14.05 2.46
N SER A 89 13.71 13.39 3.48
CA SER A 89 13.55 13.75 4.89
C SER A 89 13.97 15.20 5.18
N ALA A 90 15.12 15.64 4.63
CA ALA A 90 15.64 16.99 4.79
C ALA A 90 14.83 18.03 3.99
N SER A 91 14.50 17.73 2.73
CA SER A 91 13.67 18.61 1.88
C SER A 91 12.28 18.82 2.49
N ALA A 92 11.65 17.74 2.98
CA ALA A 92 10.38 17.81 3.68
C ALA A 92 10.48 18.64 4.97
N LYS A 93 11.53 18.44 5.78
CA LYS A 93 11.76 19.24 6.98
C LYS A 93 11.85 20.73 6.69
N ALA A 94 12.70 21.13 5.74
CA ALA A 94 12.82 22.53 5.34
C ALA A 94 11.48 23.12 4.86
N ARG A 95 10.69 22.32 4.13
CA ARG A 95 9.35 22.73 3.69
C ARG A 95 8.41 22.95 4.88
N LEU A 96 8.39 22.03 5.85
CA LEU A 96 7.51 22.14 7.03
C LEU A 96 7.88 23.32 7.91
N GLU A 97 9.16 23.57 8.15
CA GLU A 97 9.63 24.76 8.88
C GLU A 97 9.22 26.06 8.18
N GLY A 98 9.20 26.06 6.84
CA GLY A 98 8.68 27.17 6.04
C GLY A 98 7.16 27.34 6.10
N VAL A 99 6.40 26.26 6.27
CA VAL A 99 4.93 26.30 6.46
C VAL A 99 4.60 26.79 7.87
N ASN A 100 5.27 26.24 8.87
CA ASN A 100 5.00 26.52 10.27
C ASN A 100 6.28 26.38 11.14
N PRO A 101 6.93 27.50 11.50
CA PRO A 101 8.18 27.47 12.26
C PRO A 101 8.00 27.12 13.75
N GLU A 102 6.75 26.98 14.23
CA GLU A 102 6.43 26.63 15.62
C GLU A 102 6.44 25.11 15.86
N VAL A 103 6.47 24.32 14.78
CA VAL A 103 6.48 22.85 14.82
C VAL A 103 7.89 22.34 15.00
N ASP A 104 8.10 21.42 15.94
CA ASP A 104 9.36 20.69 16.10
C ASP A 104 9.43 19.55 15.06
N VAL A 105 10.27 19.73 14.03
CA VAL A 105 10.43 18.75 12.96
C VAL A 105 11.69 17.92 13.17
N VAL A 106 11.49 16.62 13.42
CA VAL A 106 12.54 15.65 13.67
C VAL A 106 12.79 14.81 12.43
N GLU A 107 14.02 14.82 11.95
CA GLU A 107 14.44 14.05 10.79
C GLU A 107 15.05 12.71 11.24
N HIS A 108 14.55 11.61 10.67
CA HIS A 108 15.12 10.27 10.75
C HIS A 108 15.57 9.85 9.37
N ARG A 109 16.80 10.23 8.98
CA ARG A 109 17.37 9.91 7.66
C ARG A 109 17.90 8.48 7.61
N GLN A 110 16.99 7.52 7.69
CA GLN A 110 17.31 6.09 7.69
C GLN A 110 16.08 5.29 7.28
N ARG A 111 16.32 4.07 6.79
CA ARG A 111 15.24 3.13 6.51
C ARG A 111 14.68 2.59 7.82
N LEU A 112 13.36 2.43 7.90
CA LEU A 112 12.74 1.71 9.01
C LEU A 112 13.07 0.22 8.90
N THR A 113 13.60 -0.37 9.96
CA THR A 113 13.96 -1.79 10.05
C THR A 113 13.44 -2.38 11.36
N SER A 114 13.46 -3.71 11.48
CA SER A 114 13.12 -4.39 12.74
C SER A 114 14.04 -4.00 13.90
N GLU A 115 15.26 -3.55 13.62
CA GLU A 115 16.24 -3.13 14.62
C GLU A 115 15.94 -1.75 15.23
N ASN A 116 15.33 -0.84 14.46
CA ASN A 116 15.12 0.55 14.88
C ASN A 116 13.65 0.94 15.08
N ALA A 117 12.69 0.14 14.59
CA ALA A 117 11.29 0.54 14.55
C ALA A 117 10.70 0.77 15.94
N LEU A 118 10.95 -0.11 16.90
CA LEU A 118 10.36 0.02 18.23
C LEU A 118 10.84 1.29 18.95
N ASP A 119 12.13 1.58 18.87
CA ASP A 119 12.73 2.77 19.51
C ASP A 119 12.21 4.06 18.89
N ILE A 120 12.11 4.12 17.55
CA ILE A 120 11.64 5.32 16.85
C ILE A 120 10.14 5.54 17.08
N LEU A 121 9.31 4.51 16.94
CA LEU A 121 7.85 4.65 17.03
C LEU A 121 7.37 4.93 18.47
N ALA A 122 8.11 4.49 19.49
CA ALA A 122 7.75 4.69 20.90
C ALA A 122 7.58 6.17 21.27
N ASP A 123 8.36 7.05 20.63
CA ASP A 123 8.44 8.49 20.88
C ASP A 123 7.27 9.33 20.33
N TYR A 124 6.34 8.71 19.59
CA TYR A 124 5.24 9.41 18.91
C TYR A 124 3.87 8.91 19.34
N ASP A 125 2.86 9.79 19.33
CA ASP A 125 1.49 9.44 19.75
C ASP A 125 0.71 8.73 18.63
N VAL A 126 0.90 9.17 17.39
CA VAL A 126 0.22 8.62 16.20
C VAL A 126 1.22 8.33 15.11
N ILE A 127 1.09 7.17 14.46
CA ILE A 127 1.90 6.77 13.31
C ILE A 127 1.07 6.93 12.04
N VAL A 128 1.66 7.50 10.98
CA VAL A 128 1.01 7.70 9.67
C VAL A 128 1.81 6.99 8.58
N ASP A 129 1.12 6.18 7.78
CA ASP A 129 1.73 5.44 6.67
C ASP A 129 1.91 6.30 5.41
N GLY A 130 3.14 6.68 5.09
CA GLY A 130 3.50 7.27 3.80
C GLY A 130 4.15 6.28 2.82
N THR A 131 4.18 4.99 3.15
CA THR A 131 4.97 3.96 2.46
C THR A 131 4.25 3.37 1.25
N ASP A 132 5.02 2.89 0.29
CA ASP A 132 4.54 2.30 -0.96
C ASP A 132 4.93 0.82 -1.13
N ASN A 133 5.50 0.19 -0.11
CA ASN A 133 5.93 -1.19 -0.15
C ASN A 133 5.31 -2.04 0.98
N ILE A 134 5.07 -3.31 0.69
CA ILE A 134 4.40 -4.25 1.59
C ILE A 134 5.25 -4.63 2.81
N PRO A 135 6.56 -4.94 2.68
CA PRO A 135 7.39 -5.30 3.83
C PRO A 135 7.36 -4.25 4.94
N THR A 136 7.49 -2.96 4.60
CA THR A 136 7.43 -1.88 5.58
C THR A 136 6.04 -1.78 6.23
N ARG A 137 4.94 -2.03 5.50
CA ARG A 137 3.59 -2.03 6.10
C ARG A 137 3.41 -3.10 7.16
N TYR A 138 3.93 -4.32 6.93
CA TYR A 138 3.92 -5.37 7.96
C TYR A 138 4.79 -4.99 9.15
N LEU A 139 6.00 -4.45 8.90
CA LEU A 139 6.87 -3.96 9.97
C LEU A 139 6.17 -2.90 10.84
N VAL A 140 5.52 -1.91 10.22
CA VAL A 140 4.84 -0.82 10.93
C VAL A 140 3.62 -1.35 11.69
N SER A 141 2.81 -2.22 11.07
CA SER A 141 1.69 -2.89 11.71
C SER A 141 2.10 -3.54 13.03
N ASP A 142 3.12 -4.38 12.94
CA ASP A 142 3.57 -5.26 14.02
C ASP A 142 4.25 -4.44 15.12
N ALA A 143 5.06 -3.44 14.75
CA ALA A 143 5.63 -2.50 15.73
C ALA A 143 4.54 -1.70 16.46
N CYS A 144 3.50 -1.26 15.75
CA CYS A 144 2.38 -0.56 16.35
C CYS A 144 1.52 -1.48 17.25
N GLU A 145 1.36 -2.76 16.89
CA GLU A 145 0.68 -3.75 17.74
C GLU A 145 1.46 -3.95 19.06
N ILE A 146 2.78 -4.16 18.97
CA ILE A 146 3.65 -4.34 20.13
C ILE A 146 3.63 -3.12 21.06
N LEU A 147 3.69 -1.91 20.50
CA LEU A 147 3.75 -0.66 21.27
C LEU A 147 2.37 -0.12 21.67
N GLY A 148 1.28 -0.68 21.16
CA GLY A 148 -0.08 -0.16 21.35
C GLY A 148 -0.27 1.24 20.73
N LYS A 149 0.36 1.51 19.58
CA LYS A 149 0.31 2.82 18.90
C LYS A 149 -0.78 2.82 17.83
N PRO A 150 -1.65 3.84 17.77
CA PRO A 150 -2.60 3.98 16.68
C PRO A 150 -1.86 4.26 15.36
N TRP A 151 -2.28 3.57 14.31
CA TRP A 151 -1.64 3.66 12.99
C TRP A 151 -2.66 4.03 11.91
N VAL A 152 -2.47 5.21 11.33
CA VAL A 152 -3.29 5.72 10.22
C VAL A 152 -2.73 5.18 8.91
N TYR A 153 -3.28 4.04 8.49
CA TYR A 153 -2.92 3.37 7.26
C TYR A 153 -3.43 4.13 6.03
N GLY A 154 -2.62 4.16 4.98
CA GLY A 154 -2.98 4.68 3.67
C GLY A 154 -2.35 3.85 2.57
N SER A 155 -3.10 3.59 1.51
CA SER A 155 -2.55 2.97 0.31
C SER A 155 -3.22 3.49 -0.95
N ILE A 156 -2.51 3.40 -2.06
CA ILE A 156 -2.99 3.83 -3.37
C ILE A 156 -2.55 2.84 -4.43
N TYR A 157 -3.41 2.65 -5.42
CA TYR A 157 -3.18 1.79 -6.56
C TYR A 157 -3.94 2.34 -7.76
N ARG A 158 -3.23 2.78 -8.80
CA ARG A 158 -3.82 3.37 -10.02
C ARG A 158 -4.72 4.57 -9.74
N PHE A 159 -6.03 4.33 -9.64
CA PHE A 159 -7.10 5.30 -9.42
C PHE A 159 -7.86 5.04 -8.11
N GLU A 160 -7.49 4.00 -7.36
CA GLU A 160 -8.11 3.65 -6.08
C GLU A 160 -7.18 4.00 -4.92
N GLY A 161 -7.74 4.60 -3.88
CA GLY A 161 -7.04 4.84 -2.62
C GLY A 161 -7.81 4.28 -1.44
N GLN A 162 -7.09 3.92 -0.38
CA GLN A 162 -7.65 3.32 0.81
C GLN A 162 -7.09 4.01 2.06
N VAL A 163 -7.92 4.17 3.09
CA VAL A 163 -7.52 4.72 4.39
C VAL A 163 -8.31 4.04 5.51
N THR A 164 -7.63 3.72 6.60
CA THR A 164 -8.25 3.18 7.82
C THR A 164 -7.38 3.51 9.04
N LEU A 165 -7.90 3.24 10.24
CA LEU A 165 -7.16 3.34 11.48
C LEU A 165 -7.00 1.97 12.13
N PHE A 166 -5.76 1.53 12.29
CA PHE A 166 -5.41 0.30 12.98
C PHE A 166 -4.92 0.55 14.40
N ASN A 167 -4.94 -0.50 15.23
CA ASN A 167 -4.34 -0.52 16.57
C ASN A 167 -4.88 0.59 17.51
N HIS A 168 -6.16 0.93 17.38
CA HIS A 168 -6.79 1.98 18.18
C HIS A 168 -7.86 1.39 19.11
N ASN A 169 -7.72 1.61 20.43
CA ASN A 169 -8.69 1.20 21.46
C ASN A 169 -9.10 -0.28 21.40
N GLY A 170 -8.16 -1.17 21.07
CA GLY A 170 -8.42 -2.60 20.91
C GLY A 170 -9.15 -2.96 19.62
N GLY A 171 -9.21 -2.05 18.64
CA GLY A 171 -9.72 -2.34 17.30
C GLY A 171 -8.76 -3.18 16.45
N PRO A 172 -9.15 -3.53 15.21
CA PRO A 172 -8.38 -4.42 14.36
C PRO A 172 -7.03 -3.81 13.97
N ASN A 173 -6.15 -4.68 13.51
CA ASN A 173 -4.87 -4.32 12.93
C ASN A 173 -4.75 -4.79 11.48
N TYR A 174 -3.60 -4.52 10.86
CA TYR A 174 -3.40 -4.81 9.46
C TYR A 174 -3.35 -6.30 9.16
N ARG A 175 -2.90 -7.13 10.10
CA ARG A 175 -2.93 -8.60 9.95
C ARG A 175 -4.34 -9.18 10.06
N ASP A 176 -5.26 -8.50 10.73
CA ASP A 176 -6.67 -8.92 10.72
C ASP A 176 -7.29 -8.75 9.32
N LEU A 177 -6.84 -7.74 8.55
CA LEU A 177 -7.27 -7.51 7.18
C LEU A 177 -6.44 -8.31 6.14
N PHE A 178 -5.13 -8.39 6.36
CA PHE A 178 -4.16 -9.05 5.49
C PHE A 178 -3.26 -9.96 6.35
N PRO A 179 -3.69 -11.21 6.62
CA PRO A 179 -2.98 -12.09 7.56
C PRO A 179 -1.56 -12.46 7.11
N GLU A 180 -1.41 -12.66 5.81
CA GLU A 180 -0.17 -13.07 5.16
C GLU A 180 0.18 -12.12 4.02
N PRO A 181 1.48 -11.82 3.82
CA PRO A 181 1.90 -10.98 2.72
C PRO A 181 1.52 -11.65 1.40
N PRO A 182 0.99 -10.89 0.42
CA PRO A 182 0.80 -11.43 -0.90
C PRO A 182 2.17 -11.76 -1.53
N PRO A 183 2.22 -12.73 -2.47
CA PRO A 183 3.44 -13.01 -3.21
C PRO A 183 4.00 -11.71 -3.83
N PRO A 184 5.32 -11.48 -3.82
CA PRO A 184 5.91 -10.24 -4.36
C PRO A 184 5.48 -9.91 -5.79
N GLU A 185 5.19 -10.94 -6.58
CA GLU A 185 4.78 -10.83 -7.99
C GLU A 185 3.29 -10.51 -8.18
N ALA A 186 2.49 -10.60 -7.12
CA ALA A 186 1.04 -10.38 -7.14
C ALA A 186 0.65 -8.91 -6.99
N VAL A 187 1.53 -8.07 -6.43
CA VAL A 187 1.25 -6.65 -6.17
C VAL A 187 2.35 -5.78 -6.80
N PRO A 188 2.12 -5.20 -8.00
CA PRO A 188 3.09 -4.30 -8.60
C PRO A 188 3.22 -3.02 -7.77
N SER A 189 4.44 -2.49 -7.70
CA SER A 189 4.71 -1.22 -7.02
C SER A 189 3.97 -0.05 -7.67
N CYS A 190 3.86 1.08 -6.97
CA CYS A 190 3.31 2.31 -7.57
C CYS A 190 4.07 2.76 -8.83
N ALA A 191 5.39 2.50 -8.87
CA ALA A 191 6.23 2.81 -10.03
C ALA A 191 5.92 1.92 -11.23
N GLU A 192 5.55 0.66 -11.01
CA GLU A 192 5.23 -0.32 -12.06
C GLU A 192 3.76 -0.24 -12.52
N ALA A 193 2.84 -0.06 -11.57
CA ALA A 193 1.41 0.00 -11.85
C ALA A 193 0.96 1.34 -12.46
N GLY A 194 1.72 2.41 -12.18
CA GLY A 194 1.33 3.79 -12.40
C GLY A 194 0.28 4.26 -11.38
N VAL A 195 0.31 5.54 -11.04
CA VAL A 195 -0.65 6.15 -10.12
C VAL A 195 -1.06 7.54 -10.60
N LEU A 196 -2.35 7.85 -10.50
CA LEU A 196 -2.85 9.19 -10.77
C LEU A 196 -2.25 10.17 -9.75
N GLY A 197 -1.44 11.13 -10.19
CA GLY A 197 -0.62 11.97 -9.31
C GLY A 197 -1.37 12.78 -8.23
N VAL A 198 -2.65 13.07 -8.45
CA VAL A 198 -3.52 13.77 -7.48
C VAL A 198 -4.15 12.84 -6.43
N LEU A 199 -4.22 11.53 -6.70
CA LEU A 199 -4.82 10.55 -5.79
C LEU A 199 -4.15 10.54 -4.38
N PRO A 200 -2.81 10.56 -4.26
CA PRO A 200 -2.18 10.67 -2.95
C PRO A 200 -2.60 11.92 -2.15
N ALA A 201 -2.91 13.04 -2.81
CA ALA A 201 -3.35 14.26 -2.14
C ALA A 201 -4.66 14.05 -1.36
N VAL A 202 -5.58 13.27 -1.93
CA VAL A 202 -6.85 12.93 -1.27
C VAL A 202 -6.59 12.00 -0.08
N ILE A 203 -5.88 10.90 -0.30
CA ILE A 203 -5.65 9.89 0.75
C ILE A 203 -4.79 10.45 1.88
N GLY A 204 -3.68 11.13 1.59
CA GLY A 204 -2.84 11.72 2.64
C GLY A 204 -3.53 12.88 3.37
N GLY A 205 -4.45 13.60 2.73
CA GLY A 205 -5.34 14.54 3.41
C GLY A 205 -6.31 13.86 4.38
N LEU A 206 -6.87 12.70 4.01
CA LEU A 206 -7.69 11.87 4.90
C LEU A 206 -6.85 11.30 6.06
N GLN A 207 -5.60 10.91 5.80
CA GLN A 207 -4.69 10.44 6.85
C GLN A 207 -4.38 11.56 7.87
N ALA A 208 -4.06 12.77 7.39
CA ALA A 208 -3.88 13.92 8.28
C ALA A 208 -5.17 14.24 9.07
N THR A 209 -6.34 14.10 8.44
CA THR A 209 -7.63 14.29 9.11
C THR A 209 -7.83 13.29 10.25
N GLU A 210 -7.55 11.99 10.04
CA GLU A 210 -7.63 10.98 11.10
C GLU A 210 -6.63 11.27 12.23
N ALA A 211 -5.37 11.59 11.90
CA ALA A 211 -4.35 11.89 12.90
C ALA A 211 -4.74 13.12 13.76
N VAL A 212 -5.25 14.19 13.14
CA VAL A 212 -5.74 15.38 13.87
C VAL A 212 -6.93 15.03 14.77
N LYS A 213 -7.91 14.25 14.27
CA LYS A 213 -9.04 13.79 15.10
C LYS A 213 -8.58 12.98 16.30
N LEU A 214 -7.58 12.12 16.12
CA LEU A 214 -7.03 11.28 17.19
C LEU A 214 -6.36 12.10 18.28
N LEU A 215 -5.48 13.04 17.90
CA LEU A 215 -4.83 13.95 18.86
C LEU A 215 -5.84 14.83 19.62
N LEU A 216 -6.92 15.22 18.94
CA LEU A 216 -8.00 16.00 19.55
C LEU A 216 -8.98 15.15 20.37
N GLY A 217 -9.01 13.83 20.17
CA GLY A 217 -10.01 12.94 20.77
C GLY A 217 -11.45 13.30 20.37
N ILE A 218 -11.68 13.67 19.10
CA ILE A 218 -12.99 14.10 18.59
C ILE A 218 -13.45 13.29 17.39
N GLY A 219 -14.77 13.31 17.14
CA GLY A 219 -15.38 12.64 16.01
C GLY A 219 -15.35 11.11 16.11
N GLU A 220 -15.71 10.45 15.03
CA GLU A 220 -15.64 9.00 14.92
C GLU A 220 -14.41 8.60 14.10
N SER A 221 -13.58 7.71 14.64
CA SER A 221 -12.39 7.22 13.96
C SER A 221 -12.72 6.21 12.86
N LEU A 222 -11.80 6.01 11.91
CA LEU A 222 -11.88 4.93 10.92
C LEU A 222 -11.53 3.54 11.48
N SER A 223 -11.42 3.37 12.80
CA SER A 223 -11.14 2.04 13.36
C SER A 223 -12.30 1.07 13.07
N GLY A 224 -11.96 -0.11 12.53
CA GLY A 224 -12.94 -1.08 12.03
C GLY A 224 -13.64 -0.71 10.72
N ARG A 225 -13.19 0.36 10.04
CA ARG A 225 -13.82 0.91 8.82
C ARG A 225 -12.76 1.26 7.77
N LEU A 226 -12.70 0.46 6.71
CA LEU A 226 -11.85 0.73 5.55
C LEU A 226 -12.60 1.65 4.58
N LEU A 227 -12.14 2.89 4.46
CA LEU A 227 -12.66 3.83 3.46
C LEU A 227 -11.89 3.63 2.15
N VAL A 228 -12.62 3.36 1.08
CA VAL A 228 -12.12 3.17 -0.29
C VAL A 228 -12.59 4.33 -1.14
N TYR A 229 -11.67 4.96 -1.86
CA TYR A 229 -11.91 6.07 -2.77
C TYR A 229 -11.61 5.64 -4.21
N ASP A 230 -12.62 5.68 -5.08
CA ASP A 230 -12.49 5.49 -6.53
C ASP A 230 -12.44 6.86 -7.21
N ALA A 231 -11.26 7.24 -7.71
CA ALA A 231 -11.06 8.54 -8.36
C ALA A 231 -11.64 8.65 -9.77
N LEU A 232 -11.94 7.53 -10.45
CA LEU A 232 -12.57 7.57 -11.76
C LEU A 232 -14.05 7.91 -11.65
N ASN A 233 -14.73 7.27 -10.69
CA ASN A 233 -16.15 7.46 -10.47
C ASN A 233 -16.46 8.54 -9.43
N MET A 234 -15.45 9.06 -8.73
CA MET A 234 -15.58 9.99 -7.61
C MET A 234 -16.44 9.43 -6.47
N ASP A 235 -16.24 8.14 -6.17
CA ASP A 235 -17.05 7.36 -5.25
C ASP A 235 -16.27 7.06 -3.96
N PHE A 236 -16.96 7.15 -2.81
CA PHE A 236 -16.43 6.72 -1.51
C PHE A 236 -17.25 5.57 -0.97
N ARG A 237 -16.59 4.48 -0.60
CA ARG A 237 -17.22 3.27 -0.06
C ARG A 237 -16.56 2.90 1.26
N GLU A 238 -17.39 2.55 2.24
CA GLU A 238 -16.91 2.08 3.53
C GLU A 238 -17.12 0.57 3.63
N LEU A 239 -16.05 -0.16 3.95
CA LEU A 239 -16.08 -1.60 4.23
C LEU A 239 -15.81 -1.82 5.71
N ARG A 240 -16.50 -2.78 6.33
CA ARG A 240 -16.26 -3.13 7.73
C ARG A 240 -15.06 -4.06 7.83
N VAL A 241 -14.13 -3.73 8.71
CA VAL A 241 -12.98 -4.55 9.06
C VAL A 241 -13.21 -5.08 10.48
N GLY A 242 -13.19 -6.39 10.63
CA GLY A 242 -13.27 -7.06 11.93
C GLY A 242 -11.92 -7.63 12.32
N GLU A 243 -11.78 -7.96 13.60
CA GLU A 243 -10.67 -8.77 14.08
C GLU A 243 -10.72 -10.17 13.49
N LEU A 244 -9.55 -10.77 13.23
CA LEU A 244 -9.47 -12.15 12.82
C LEU A 244 -9.43 -13.04 14.09
N PRO A 245 -10.43 -13.92 14.30
CA PRO A 245 -10.43 -14.80 15.46
C PRO A 245 -9.19 -15.71 15.46
N GLU A 246 -8.60 -15.91 16.64
CA GLU A 246 -7.47 -16.85 16.87
C GLU A 246 -6.14 -16.46 16.21
N ARG A 247 -5.99 -15.23 15.67
CA ARG A 247 -4.70 -14.74 15.19
C ARG A 247 -3.67 -14.67 16.35
N PRO A 248 -2.43 -15.17 16.17
CA PRO A 248 -1.37 -14.94 17.14
C PRO A 248 -1.06 -13.45 17.27
N THR A 249 -1.05 -12.94 18.50
CA THR A 249 -0.57 -11.59 18.81
C THR A 249 0.92 -11.50 18.47
N VAL A 250 1.31 -10.42 17.79
CA VAL A 250 2.72 -10.21 17.47
C VAL A 250 3.45 -9.69 18.71
N THR A 251 4.53 -10.37 19.10
CA THR A 251 5.33 -10.02 20.29
C THR A 251 6.76 -9.59 19.97
N GLU A 252 7.24 -9.83 18.75
CA GLU A 252 8.58 -9.48 18.31
C GLU A 252 8.59 -9.12 16.82
N LEU A 253 9.57 -8.33 16.40
CA LEU A 253 9.78 -7.98 15.00
C LEU A 253 10.74 -8.97 14.35
N ILE A 254 10.49 -9.27 13.08
CA ILE A 254 11.29 -10.19 12.26
C ILE A 254 11.89 -9.46 11.06
N ASP A 255 12.66 -10.16 10.23
CA ASP A 255 13.05 -9.63 8.92
C ASP A 255 11.87 -9.72 7.94
N TYR A 256 11.24 -8.59 7.66
CA TYR A 256 10.04 -8.52 6.82
C TYR A 256 10.34 -8.66 5.33
N GLU A 257 11.55 -8.30 4.90
CA GLU A 257 11.99 -8.53 3.51
C GLU A 257 12.16 -10.03 3.30
N GLN A 258 12.81 -10.73 4.22
CA GLN A 258 12.93 -12.19 4.19
C GLN A 258 11.58 -12.87 4.39
N PHE A 259 10.70 -12.38 5.27
CA PHE A 259 9.36 -12.94 5.49
C PHE A 259 8.49 -12.82 4.23
N CYS A 260 8.47 -11.66 3.58
CA CYS A 260 7.72 -11.47 2.34
C CYS A 260 8.34 -12.26 1.19
N ALA A 261 9.68 -12.36 1.14
CA ALA A 261 10.37 -13.22 0.17
C ALA A 261 10.14 -14.72 0.45
N GLY A 262 10.00 -15.13 1.72
CA GLY A 262 9.83 -16.51 2.17
C GLY A 262 8.38 -17.01 2.14
N ALA A 263 7.40 -16.10 2.13
CA ALA A 263 6.00 -16.42 1.82
C ALA A 263 5.82 -17.05 0.42
N THR A 264 6.83 -16.91 -0.45
CA THR A 264 6.92 -17.65 -1.73
C THR A 264 7.13 -19.16 -1.53
N ALA A 265 7.67 -19.60 -0.38
CA ALA A 265 7.99 -21.00 -0.09
C ALA A 265 6.91 -21.71 0.74
N GLU A 266 6.24 -21.00 1.67
CA GLU A 266 5.24 -21.59 2.59
C GLU A 266 3.78 -21.43 2.17
N ALA A 267 3.46 -20.58 1.18
CA ALA A 267 2.13 -20.58 0.53
C ALA A 267 1.85 -21.86 -0.31
N SER A 268 2.66 -22.90 -0.14
CA SER A 268 2.70 -24.16 -0.89
C SER A 268 1.77 -25.25 -0.35
N ALA A 269 0.62 -24.90 0.24
CA ALA A 269 -0.41 -25.87 0.60
C ALA A 269 -1.55 -26.00 -0.45
N ASN A 270 -1.61 -25.11 -1.45
CA ASN A 270 -2.45 -25.29 -2.64
C ASN A 270 -1.60 -25.00 -3.88
N THR A 271 -0.70 -25.94 -4.21
CA THR A 271 0.20 -25.85 -5.35
C THR A 271 -0.62 -25.78 -6.63
N VAL A 272 -0.61 -24.62 -7.29
CA VAL A 272 -1.06 -24.50 -8.68
C VAL A 272 -0.21 -25.46 -9.51
N LEU A 273 -0.83 -26.22 -10.41
CA LEU A 273 -0.07 -27.13 -11.26
C LEU A 273 0.79 -26.32 -12.22
N GLU A 274 2.02 -26.75 -12.47
CA GLU A 274 2.92 -26.05 -13.39
C GLU A 274 3.08 -26.87 -14.68
N ILE A 275 3.10 -26.20 -15.83
CA ILE A 275 3.35 -26.83 -17.12
C ILE A 275 4.31 -25.98 -17.95
N THR A 276 5.33 -26.62 -18.52
CA THR A 276 6.27 -25.94 -19.42
C THR A 276 5.62 -25.67 -20.78
N PRO A 277 6.06 -24.63 -21.52
CA PRO A 277 5.61 -24.42 -22.90
C PRO A 277 5.77 -25.64 -23.81
N ALA A 278 6.88 -26.38 -23.71
CA ALA A 278 7.11 -27.60 -24.49
C ALA A 278 6.11 -28.72 -24.14
N ASP A 279 5.86 -28.94 -22.84
CA ASP A 279 4.90 -29.96 -22.39
C ASP A 279 3.46 -29.57 -22.73
N PHE A 280 3.11 -28.28 -22.64
CA PHE A 280 1.82 -27.76 -23.05
C PHE A 280 1.53 -28.08 -24.53
N VAL A 281 2.49 -27.84 -25.42
CA VAL A 281 2.35 -28.16 -26.86
C VAL A 281 2.24 -29.67 -27.06
N SER A 282 3.12 -30.46 -26.45
CA SER A 282 3.11 -31.92 -26.55
C SER A 282 1.78 -32.55 -26.10
N GLN A 283 1.22 -32.05 -24.99
CA GLN A 283 -0.08 -32.52 -24.49
C GLN A 283 -1.24 -32.07 -25.39
N ARG A 284 -1.19 -30.86 -25.94
CA ARG A 284 -2.18 -30.40 -26.93
C ARG A 284 -2.18 -31.24 -28.18
N ASP A 285 -1.00 -31.58 -28.70
CA ASP A 285 -0.85 -32.45 -29.87
C ASP A 285 -1.36 -33.87 -29.60
N SER A 286 -1.34 -34.30 -28.33
CA SER A 286 -1.90 -35.57 -27.85
C SER A 286 -3.41 -35.52 -27.59
N GLY A 287 -4.08 -34.39 -27.87
CA GLY A 287 -5.53 -34.23 -27.78
C GLY A 287 -6.04 -33.55 -26.51
N TRP A 288 -5.17 -33.08 -25.62
CA TRP A 288 -5.58 -32.24 -24.48
C TRP A 288 -6.00 -30.85 -24.97
N SER A 289 -7.12 -30.33 -24.47
CA SER A 289 -7.70 -29.05 -24.93
C SER A 289 -8.08 -28.16 -23.76
N PRO A 290 -7.10 -27.62 -23.01
CA PRO A 290 -7.37 -26.70 -21.91
C PRO A 290 -7.87 -25.36 -22.44
N PHE A 291 -8.49 -24.58 -21.56
CA PHE A 291 -8.80 -23.17 -21.78
C PHE A 291 -7.54 -22.34 -21.56
N LEU A 292 -7.02 -21.70 -22.61
CA LEU A 292 -5.81 -20.90 -22.54
C LEU A 292 -6.15 -19.43 -22.23
N LEU A 293 -5.78 -18.99 -21.03
CA LEU A 293 -6.10 -17.67 -20.48
C LEU A 293 -4.86 -16.77 -20.47
N ASP A 294 -4.96 -15.63 -21.18
CA ASP A 294 -3.95 -14.57 -21.14
C ASP A 294 -4.28 -13.52 -20.08
N VAL A 295 -3.39 -13.35 -19.10
CA VAL A 295 -3.60 -12.41 -18.00
C VAL A 295 -2.80 -11.10 -18.10
N ARG A 296 -2.21 -10.84 -19.26
CA ARG A 296 -1.43 -9.63 -19.52
C ARG A 296 -2.32 -8.43 -19.84
N THR A 297 -1.70 -7.26 -19.90
CA THR A 297 -2.40 -6.03 -20.28
C THR A 297 -2.72 -5.99 -21.77
N SER A 298 -3.67 -5.14 -22.18
CA SER A 298 -3.99 -4.92 -23.59
C SER A 298 -2.81 -4.36 -24.41
N ALA A 299 -1.90 -3.62 -23.78
CA ALA A 299 -0.69 -3.13 -24.44
C ALA A 299 0.28 -4.29 -24.76
N GLU A 300 0.45 -5.22 -23.82
CA GLU A 300 1.28 -6.41 -24.00
C GLU A 300 0.74 -7.38 -25.07
N GLU A 301 -0.58 -7.46 -25.20
CA GLU A 301 -1.24 -8.22 -26.26
C GLU A 301 -0.90 -7.68 -27.66
N GLN A 302 -0.87 -6.36 -27.82
CA GLN A 302 -0.53 -5.75 -29.11
C GLN A 302 0.87 -6.10 -29.59
N ILE A 303 1.75 -6.54 -28.68
CA ILE A 303 3.08 -7.03 -29.00
C ILE A 303 2.99 -8.46 -29.57
N VAL A 304 2.34 -9.37 -28.84
CA VAL A 304 2.19 -10.78 -29.22
C VAL A 304 1.09 -11.45 -28.40
N THR A 305 0.43 -12.46 -28.97
CA THR A 305 -0.54 -13.35 -28.30
C THR A 305 -0.21 -14.80 -28.69
N LEU A 306 -0.30 -15.73 -27.73
CA LEU A 306 -0.01 -17.13 -28.01
C LEU A 306 -1.10 -17.77 -28.87
N PRO A 307 -0.77 -18.62 -29.85
CA PRO A 307 -1.76 -19.29 -30.68
C PRO A 307 -2.73 -20.17 -29.88
N GLY A 308 -4.03 -19.98 -30.12
CA GLY A 308 -5.09 -20.72 -29.43
C GLY A 308 -5.45 -20.18 -28.04
N THR A 309 -5.15 -18.90 -27.77
CA THR A 309 -5.67 -18.18 -26.60
C THR A 309 -7.18 -18.04 -26.71
N ASP A 310 -7.91 -18.54 -25.71
CA ASP A 310 -9.38 -18.54 -25.67
C ASP A 310 -9.93 -17.20 -25.17
N LEU A 311 -9.30 -16.64 -24.14
CA LEU A 311 -9.74 -15.40 -23.52
C LEU A 311 -8.57 -14.60 -22.97
N ARG A 312 -8.73 -13.28 -23.00
CA ARG A 312 -7.84 -12.34 -22.34
C ARG A 312 -8.59 -11.64 -21.21
N VAL A 313 -8.06 -11.75 -20.01
CA VAL A 313 -8.53 -10.99 -18.84
C VAL A 313 -7.30 -10.56 -18.08
N SER A 314 -7.02 -9.27 -18.03
CA SER A 314 -5.92 -8.73 -17.22
C SER A 314 -5.96 -9.34 -15.81
N HIS A 315 -4.81 -9.80 -15.31
CA HIS A 315 -4.65 -10.36 -13.96
C HIS A 315 -5.36 -9.52 -12.87
N LEU A 316 -5.44 -8.21 -13.07
CA LEU A 316 -6.08 -7.25 -12.16
C LEU A 316 -7.61 -7.30 -12.15
N ASN A 317 -8.24 -7.79 -13.20
CA ASN A 317 -9.68 -7.89 -13.32
C ASN A 317 -10.19 -9.33 -13.12
N ILE A 318 -9.28 -10.30 -12.94
CA ILE A 318 -9.66 -11.71 -13.04
C ILE A 318 -10.73 -12.12 -12.02
N LEU A 319 -10.67 -11.60 -10.80
CA LEU A 319 -11.64 -11.92 -9.75
C LEU A 319 -13.03 -11.31 -10.02
N VAL A 320 -13.09 -10.21 -10.76
CA VAL A 320 -14.35 -9.58 -11.20
C VAL A 320 -14.93 -10.35 -12.38
N GLU A 321 -14.08 -10.67 -13.35
CA GLU A 321 -14.45 -11.29 -14.62
C GLU A 321 -14.45 -12.84 -14.55
N GLN A 322 -14.23 -13.44 -13.38
CA GLN A 322 -14.15 -14.89 -13.18
C GLN A 322 -15.35 -15.67 -13.71
N HIS A 323 -16.52 -15.03 -13.82
CA HIS A 323 -17.75 -15.61 -14.36
C HIS A 323 -17.65 -15.97 -15.85
N SER A 324 -16.69 -15.39 -16.56
CA SER A 324 -16.39 -15.68 -17.97
C SER A 324 -15.54 -16.94 -18.17
N LEU A 325 -14.96 -17.48 -17.09
CA LEU A 325 -14.07 -18.65 -17.14
C LEU A 325 -14.86 -19.95 -17.02
N PRO A 326 -14.47 -21.00 -17.77
CA PRO A 326 -15.10 -22.30 -17.64
C PRO A 326 -14.73 -22.97 -16.32
N LYS A 327 -15.68 -23.66 -15.69
CA LYS A 327 -15.44 -24.52 -14.52
C LYS A 327 -15.40 -26.02 -14.85
N ASP A 328 -15.70 -26.36 -16.10
CA ASP A 328 -15.88 -27.73 -16.59
C ASP A 328 -14.63 -28.33 -17.26
N ARG A 329 -13.58 -27.54 -17.47
CA ARG A 329 -12.31 -27.95 -18.12
C ARG A 329 -11.09 -27.33 -17.45
N ASP A 330 -9.92 -27.83 -17.82
CA ASP A 330 -8.63 -27.34 -17.32
C ASP A 330 -8.36 -25.94 -17.87
N ILE A 331 -7.71 -25.10 -17.08
CA ILE A 331 -7.33 -23.74 -17.44
C ILE A 331 -5.81 -23.61 -17.35
N VAL A 332 -5.18 -23.20 -18.44
CA VAL A 332 -3.76 -22.83 -18.46
C VAL A 332 -3.68 -21.32 -18.51
N VAL A 333 -3.13 -20.73 -17.46
CA VAL A 333 -2.96 -19.29 -17.33
C VAL A 333 -1.54 -18.93 -17.75
N TYR A 334 -1.38 -17.91 -18.59
CA TYR A 334 -0.06 -17.41 -18.95
C TYR A 334 0.04 -15.90 -18.83
N CYS A 335 1.25 -15.45 -18.52
CA CYS A 335 1.62 -14.05 -18.54
C CYS A 335 2.97 -13.86 -19.25
N ARG A 336 3.68 -12.77 -18.96
CA ARG A 336 4.99 -12.48 -19.57
C ARG A 336 6.08 -13.47 -19.11
N THR A 337 6.16 -13.75 -17.81
CA THR A 337 7.27 -14.48 -17.18
C THR A 337 6.85 -15.60 -16.21
N GLY A 338 5.56 -15.87 -16.06
CA GLY A 338 5.03 -16.94 -15.18
C GLY A 338 4.46 -16.46 -13.84
N GLY A 339 4.95 -15.35 -13.28
CA GLY A 339 4.53 -14.93 -11.93
C GLY A 339 3.07 -14.45 -11.81
N ARG A 340 2.63 -13.56 -12.71
CA ARG A 340 1.23 -13.08 -12.71
C ARG A 340 0.24 -14.21 -12.98
N SER A 341 0.60 -15.19 -13.79
CA SER A 341 -0.26 -16.33 -14.10
C SER A 341 -0.40 -17.29 -12.93
N GLU A 342 0.68 -17.50 -12.16
CA GLU A 342 0.63 -18.25 -10.90
C GLU A 342 -0.25 -17.57 -9.85
N ALA A 343 -0.07 -16.26 -9.66
CA ALA A 343 -0.89 -15.47 -8.73
C ALA A 343 -2.37 -15.52 -9.11
N VAL A 344 -2.69 -15.41 -10.40
CA VAL A 344 -4.07 -15.53 -10.90
C VAL A 344 -4.63 -16.94 -10.66
N ALA A 345 -3.91 -17.99 -10.99
CA ALA A 345 -4.35 -19.36 -10.76
C ALA A 345 -4.60 -19.63 -9.26
N SER A 346 -3.72 -19.13 -8.39
CA SER A 346 -3.89 -19.20 -6.94
C SER A 346 -5.13 -18.44 -6.46
N ALA A 347 -5.38 -17.24 -7.00
CA ALA A 347 -6.54 -16.43 -6.68
C ALA A 347 -7.85 -17.10 -7.13
N LEU A 348 -7.86 -17.72 -8.32
CA LEU A 348 -9.00 -18.48 -8.85
C LEU A 348 -9.34 -19.69 -7.96
N SER A 349 -8.33 -20.42 -7.48
CA SER A 349 -8.52 -21.52 -6.52
C SER A 349 -9.26 -21.06 -5.26
N ARG A 350 -8.86 -19.90 -4.70
CA ARG A 350 -9.49 -19.32 -3.49
C ARG A 350 -10.95 -18.92 -3.68
N VAL A 351 -11.38 -18.63 -4.91
CA VAL A 351 -12.78 -18.26 -5.25
C VAL A 351 -13.60 -19.43 -5.81
N GLY A 352 -13.11 -20.68 -5.61
CA GLY A 352 -13.87 -21.90 -5.84
C GLY A 352 -13.68 -22.52 -7.24
N PHE A 353 -12.56 -22.24 -7.91
CA PHE A 353 -12.09 -23.07 -9.03
C PHE A 353 -11.32 -24.28 -8.50
N ASP A 354 -11.41 -25.40 -9.19
CA ASP A 354 -10.72 -26.64 -8.78
C ASP A 354 -9.20 -26.50 -9.00
N PRO A 355 -8.37 -26.51 -7.94
CA PRO A 355 -6.92 -26.36 -8.07
C PRO A 355 -6.28 -27.47 -8.90
N ALA A 356 -6.88 -28.67 -8.98
CA ALA A 356 -6.38 -29.77 -9.80
C ALA A 356 -6.53 -29.53 -11.32
N ARG A 357 -7.16 -28.42 -11.70
CA ARG A 357 -7.45 -28.05 -13.09
C ARG A 357 -6.88 -26.68 -13.47
N LEU A 358 -6.13 -26.05 -12.56
CA LEU A 358 -5.51 -24.75 -12.78
C LEU A 358 -4.01 -24.93 -12.98
N PHE A 359 -3.53 -24.50 -14.15
CA PHE A 359 -2.15 -24.63 -14.55
C PHE A 359 -1.52 -23.25 -14.76
N ASN A 360 -0.34 -23.02 -14.21
CA ASN A 360 0.54 -21.92 -14.57
C ASN A 360 1.43 -22.34 -15.74
N LEU A 361 1.48 -21.54 -16.80
CA LEU A 361 2.46 -21.71 -17.87
C LEU A 361 3.83 -21.19 -17.42
N ALA A 362 4.72 -22.12 -17.06
CA ALA A 362 6.04 -21.85 -16.51
C ALA A 362 6.85 -20.89 -17.38
N GLY A 363 7.36 -19.80 -16.79
CA GLY A 363 8.17 -18.81 -17.51
C GLY A 363 7.41 -17.98 -18.56
N GLY A 364 6.09 -18.17 -18.70
CA GLY A 364 5.20 -17.41 -19.58
C GLY A 364 5.68 -17.32 -21.03
N ILE A 365 5.48 -16.15 -21.64
CA ILE A 365 5.88 -15.87 -23.03
C ILE A 365 7.39 -15.94 -23.23
N HIS A 366 8.19 -15.55 -22.23
CA HIS A 366 9.65 -15.61 -22.36
C HIS A 366 10.12 -17.06 -22.53
N ALA A 367 9.60 -17.99 -21.73
CA ALA A 367 9.90 -19.41 -21.89
C ALA A 367 9.28 -19.99 -23.17
N TRP A 368 8.10 -19.51 -23.59
CA TRP A 368 7.53 -19.91 -24.88
C TRP A 368 8.44 -19.55 -26.05
N SER A 369 9.02 -18.35 -26.02
CA SER A 369 10.00 -17.90 -27.01
C SER A 369 11.23 -18.80 -27.05
N ASP A 370 11.73 -19.23 -25.88
CA ASP A 370 12.90 -20.11 -25.79
C ASP A 370 12.64 -21.55 -26.23
N GLN A 371 11.45 -22.08 -25.92
CA GLN A 371 11.20 -23.53 -25.97
C GLN A 371 10.31 -23.96 -27.13
N VAL A 372 9.47 -23.07 -27.65
CA VAL A 372 8.43 -23.40 -28.65
C VAL A 372 8.60 -22.61 -29.92
N ASP A 373 8.66 -21.28 -29.83
CA ASP A 373 8.72 -20.41 -31.01
C ASP A 373 9.58 -19.16 -30.77
N SER A 374 10.82 -19.20 -31.26
CA SER A 374 11.77 -18.09 -31.15
C SER A 374 11.36 -16.82 -31.91
N ALA A 375 10.33 -16.87 -32.77
CA ALA A 375 9.77 -15.67 -33.39
C ALA A 375 8.90 -14.85 -32.44
N VAL A 376 8.44 -15.44 -31.32
CA VAL A 376 7.73 -14.72 -30.26
C VAL A 376 8.70 -13.75 -29.56
N PRO A 377 8.42 -12.44 -29.56
CA PRO A 377 9.34 -11.46 -28.99
C PRO A 377 9.36 -11.50 -27.47
N LYS A 378 10.56 -11.40 -26.90
CA LYS A 378 10.76 -11.08 -25.49
C LYS A 378 10.81 -9.57 -25.30
N TYR A 379 10.07 -9.08 -24.33
CA TYR A 379 9.94 -7.66 -24.01
C TYR A 379 9.88 -7.45 -22.49
#